data_AF-A0A914ZK11-F1
#
_entry.id   AF-A0A914ZK11-F1
#
_cell.length_a   1.000
_cell.length_b   1.000
_cell.length_c   1.000
_cell.angle_alpha   90.00
_cell.angle_beta   90.00
_cell.angle_gamma   90.00
#
_symmetry.space_group_name_H-M   'P 1'
#
loop_
_entity.id
_entity.type
_entity.pdbx_description
1 polymer ?
#
loop_
_entity_poly.entity_id
_entity_poly.type
_entity_poly.pdbx_seq_one_letter_code
_entity_poly.pdbx_strand_id
1 'polypeptide(L)'
;SNIRPMEINHLTKISRAVVSSTRRFVSMATITHRIRPLDGIKVVELAGLAPAPLCGLILADFGADVTLVEKPTEDEGVVGFDQRLTRGKKRITVDLKSEEGPKYVRNICTVADVLLDPFRPGVLEKLGLDPVELIKHNRGLIVARITGS
;
A
#
# COMPACT_ATOMS: atom_id res chain seq x y z
N SER A 1 -21.54 -35.44 75.21
CA SER A 1 -23.01 -35.30 75.30
C SER A 1 -23.49 -34.62 74.03
N ASN A 2 -24.63 -35.10 73.52
CA ASN A 2 -25.48 -34.60 72.41
C ASN A 2 -25.24 -35.04 70.95
N ILE A 3 -26.07 -36.04 70.55
CA ILE A 3 -27.01 -36.14 69.40
C ILE A 3 -26.47 -36.21 67.93
N ARG A 4 -26.86 -37.29 67.22
CA ARG A 4 -26.79 -37.62 65.75
C ARG A 4 -28.03 -37.05 65.01
N PRO A 5 -28.10 -36.80 63.67
CA PRO A 5 -27.95 -37.76 62.52
C PRO A 5 -27.24 -37.17 61.25
N MET A 6 -26.64 -37.89 60.30
CA MET A 6 -27.02 -38.92 59.29
C MET A 6 -27.87 -38.43 58.09
N GLU A 7 -27.24 -38.56 56.90
CA GLU A 7 -27.71 -38.58 55.48
C GLU A 7 -28.40 -37.33 54.89
N ILE A 8 -28.09 -36.90 53.64
CA ILE A 8 -28.57 -37.52 52.38
C ILE A 8 -27.53 -37.41 51.23
N ASN A 9 -27.16 -38.60 50.71
CA ASN A 9 -26.99 -39.02 49.31
C ASN A 9 -26.34 -38.06 48.29
N HIS A 10 -25.16 -38.35 47.76
CA HIS A 10 -24.91 -39.42 46.77
C HIS A 10 -25.86 -39.31 45.57
N LEU A 11 -25.48 -38.51 44.56
CA LEU A 11 -25.65 -38.75 43.11
C LEU A 11 -25.35 -37.47 42.29
N THR A 12 -24.10 -37.04 42.31
CA THR A 12 -23.46 -36.54 41.07
C THR A 12 -21.99 -36.97 41.09
N LYS A 13 -21.85 -38.30 41.14
CA LYS A 13 -20.69 -39.03 40.64
C LYS A 13 -20.40 -38.54 39.21
N ILE A 14 -19.11 -38.50 38.84
CA ILE A 14 -18.55 -38.42 37.48
C ILE A 14 -18.45 -36.94 37.00
N SER A 15 -17.31 -36.26 36.94
CA SER A 15 -15.92 -36.65 36.73
C SER A 15 -15.02 -35.61 37.41
N ARG A 16 -14.27 -35.94 38.46
CA ARG A 16 -12.90 -36.46 38.37
C ARG A 16 -12.14 -35.97 37.12
N ALA A 17 -11.15 -35.14 37.37
CA ALA A 17 -9.89 -35.11 36.64
C ALA A 17 -9.87 -34.47 35.23
N VAL A 18 -10.21 -33.18 35.12
CA VAL A 18 -9.50 -32.26 34.19
C VAL A 18 -9.22 -30.90 34.87
N VAL A 19 -9.01 -30.90 36.19
CA VAL A 19 -8.47 -29.72 36.92
C VAL A 19 -6.97 -29.94 37.11
N SER A 20 -6.27 -30.16 36.00
CA SER A 20 -4.82 -30.32 35.94
C SER A 20 -4.31 -29.87 34.59
N SER A 21 -4.48 -28.59 34.28
CA SER A 21 -3.50 -27.91 33.45
C SER A 21 -3.71 -26.42 33.65
N THR A 22 -2.91 -25.84 34.53
CA THR A 22 -2.68 -24.40 34.59
C THR A 22 -2.01 -23.99 33.28
N ARG A 23 -2.79 -23.98 32.18
CA ARG A 23 -2.38 -23.34 30.93
C ARG A 23 -2.39 -21.85 31.21
N ARG A 24 -1.19 -21.33 31.48
CA ARG A 24 -0.83 -19.94 31.20
C ARG A 24 -1.47 -19.57 29.86
N PHE A 25 -2.54 -18.80 29.90
CA PHE A 25 -3.00 -18.05 28.74
C PHE A 25 -1.95 -16.97 28.51
N VAL A 26 -0.89 -17.34 27.78
CA VAL A 26 -0.16 -16.34 27.01
C VAL A 26 -1.17 -15.85 25.98
N SER A 27 -1.70 -14.65 26.18
CA SER A 27 -2.34 -13.90 25.12
C SER A 27 -1.26 -13.66 24.05
N MET A 28 -1.10 -14.61 23.13
CA MET A 28 -0.51 -14.32 21.84
C MET A 28 -1.52 -13.38 21.18
N ALA A 29 -1.26 -12.08 21.25
CA ALA A 29 -1.82 -11.16 20.29
C ALA A 29 -1.47 -11.75 18.92
N THR A 30 -2.45 -12.38 18.27
CA THR A 30 -2.29 -12.86 16.91
C THR A 30 -1.89 -11.63 16.11
N ILE A 31 -0.64 -11.55 15.68
CA ILE A 31 -0.23 -10.62 14.64
C ILE A 31 -0.96 -11.12 13.40
N THR A 32 -2.23 -10.74 13.25
CA THR A 32 -2.90 -10.80 11.97
C THR A 32 -2.17 -9.76 11.14
N HIS A 33 -1.16 -10.19 10.39
CA HIS A 33 -0.67 -9.39 9.28
C HIS A 33 -1.91 -9.14 8.44
N ARG A 34 -2.46 -7.92 8.50
CA ARG A 34 -3.64 -7.57 7.70
C ARG A 34 -3.13 -7.49 6.27
N ILE A 35 -3.17 -8.62 5.57
CA ILE A 35 -2.87 -8.69 4.15
C ILE A 35 -3.88 -7.76 3.48
N ARG A 36 -3.39 -6.63 2.98
CA ARG A 36 -4.18 -5.73 2.14
C ARG A 36 -4.10 -6.22 0.69
N PRO A 37 -5.14 -6.00 -0.13
CA PRO A 37 -5.22 -6.58 -1.47
C PRO A 37 -4.04 -6.25 -2.40
N LEU A 38 -3.36 -5.13 -2.19
CA LEU A 38 -2.23 -4.68 -3.00
C LEU A 38 -0.91 -4.67 -2.22
N ASP A 39 -0.82 -5.38 -1.10
CA ASP A 39 0.45 -5.51 -0.39
C ASP A 39 1.53 -6.11 -1.32
N GLY A 40 2.68 -5.44 -1.37
CA GLY A 40 3.81 -5.84 -2.23
C GLY A 40 3.81 -5.21 -3.63
N ILE A 41 2.69 -4.61 -4.06
CA ILE A 41 2.60 -3.94 -5.37
C ILE A 41 3.29 -2.58 -5.31
N LYS A 42 4.18 -2.31 -6.27
CA LYS A 42 4.94 -1.06 -6.40
C LYS A 42 4.35 -0.20 -7.53
N VAL A 43 4.00 1.04 -7.21
CA VAL A 43 3.40 1.97 -8.15
C VAL A 43 4.27 3.21 -8.28
N VAL A 44 4.60 3.59 -9.50
CA VAL A 44 5.19 4.90 -9.82
C VAL A 44 4.05 5.79 -10.31
N GLU A 45 3.84 6.91 -9.64
CA GLU A 45 2.83 7.90 -10.02
C GLU A 45 3.53 9.16 -10.47
N LEU A 46 3.32 9.58 -11.72
CA LEU A 46 3.80 10.89 -12.17
C LEU A 46 2.80 11.96 -11.72
N ALA A 47 3.30 13.07 -11.18
CA ALA A 47 2.44 14.14 -10.68
C ALA A 47 1.59 14.75 -11.81
N GLY A 48 0.29 14.91 -11.53
CA GLY A 48 -0.69 15.44 -12.46
C GLY A 48 -1.94 15.92 -11.72
N LEU A 49 -2.96 16.32 -12.47
CA LEU A 49 -4.26 16.69 -11.90
C LEU A 49 -5.18 15.48 -11.80
N ALA A 50 -6.25 15.61 -11.01
CA ALA A 50 -7.31 14.62 -10.97
C ALA A 50 -7.80 14.30 -12.41
N PRO A 51 -8.06 13.01 -12.72
CA PRO A 51 -8.28 11.91 -11.78
C PRO A 51 -7.03 11.09 -11.40
N ALA A 52 -5.83 11.38 -11.92
CA ALA A 52 -4.68 10.49 -11.72
C ALA A 52 -4.21 10.37 -10.26
N PRO A 53 -4.09 11.47 -9.46
CA PRO A 53 -3.72 11.36 -8.06
C PRO A 53 -4.76 10.65 -7.19
N LEU A 54 -6.02 10.66 -7.58
CA LEU A 54 -7.06 9.88 -6.91
C LEU A 54 -6.85 8.38 -7.14
N CYS A 55 -6.46 7.96 -8.35
CA CYS A 55 -6.11 6.57 -8.63
C CYS A 55 -4.96 6.09 -7.73
N GLY A 56 -3.85 6.83 -7.69
CA GLY A 56 -2.73 6.45 -6.82
C GLY A 56 -3.08 6.47 -5.34
N LEU A 57 -3.98 7.36 -4.91
CA LEU A 57 -4.47 7.38 -3.53
C LEU A 57 -5.23 6.09 -3.19
N ILE A 58 -6.15 5.68 -4.07
CA ILE A 58 -6.91 4.44 -3.92
C ILE A 58 -5.96 3.24 -3.84
N LEU A 59 -4.96 3.17 -4.73
CA LEU A 59 -3.97 2.08 -4.71
C LEU A 59 -3.18 2.04 -3.38
N ALA A 60 -2.77 3.20 -2.85
CA ALA A 60 -2.10 3.30 -1.56
C ALA A 60 -3.01 2.84 -0.40
N ASP A 61 -4.29 3.25 -0.40
CA ASP A 61 -5.27 2.85 0.62
C ASP A 61 -5.49 1.32 0.62
N PHE A 62 -5.42 0.67 -0.55
CA PHE A 62 -5.47 -0.80 -0.69
C PHE A 62 -4.12 -1.52 -0.49
N GLY A 63 -3.07 -0.76 -0.19
CA GLY A 63 -1.81 -1.28 0.33
C GLY A 63 -0.60 -1.28 -0.60
N ALA A 64 -0.74 -0.73 -1.80
CA ALA A 64 0.39 -0.57 -2.71
C ALA A 64 1.45 0.41 -2.15
N ASP A 65 2.71 0.17 -2.46
CA ASP A 65 3.82 1.08 -2.24
C ASP A 65 3.87 2.10 -3.40
N VAL A 66 3.19 3.24 -3.20
CA VAL A 66 3.06 4.28 -4.22
C VAL A 66 4.16 5.33 -4.04
N THR A 67 4.99 5.51 -5.07
CA THR A 67 5.99 6.57 -5.18
C THR A 67 5.50 7.65 -6.15
N LEU A 68 5.09 8.79 -5.60
CA LEU A 68 4.72 9.99 -6.33
C LEU A 68 5.97 10.78 -6.74
N VAL A 69 6.14 10.96 -8.06
CA VAL A 69 7.21 11.72 -8.70
C VAL A 69 6.72 13.13 -9.00
N GLU A 70 7.20 14.10 -8.24
CA GLU A 70 6.83 15.51 -8.36
C GLU A 70 7.92 16.29 -9.09
N LYS A 71 7.50 17.32 -9.84
CA LYS A 71 8.44 18.28 -10.39
C LYS A 71 8.98 19.20 -9.27
N PRO A 72 10.20 19.75 -9.41
CA PRO A 72 10.65 20.83 -8.54
C PRO A 72 9.65 22.01 -8.57
N THR A 73 9.32 22.54 -7.40
CA THR A 73 8.53 23.77 -7.27
C THR A 73 9.47 24.97 -7.33
N GLU A 74 9.34 25.81 -8.35
CA GLU A 74 10.10 27.07 -8.47
C GLU A 74 9.52 28.19 -7.60
N ASP A 75 8.26 28.05 -7.15
CA ASP A 75 7.55 29.05 -6.34
C ASP A 75 6.98 28.44 -5.06
N GLU A 76 7.36 29.00 -3.90
CA GLU A 76 6.83 28.65 -2.57
C GLU A 76 5.32 28.96 -2.41
N GLY A 77 4.71 29.65 -3.37
CA GLY A 77 3.32 30.14 -3.30
C GLY A 77 2.32 29.46 -4.23
N VAL A 78 2.75 28.58 -5.14
CA VAL A 78 1.80 27.78 -5.93
C VAL A 78 1.30 26.68 -5.03
N VAL A 79 0.02 26.76 -4.65
CA VAL A 79 -0.68 25.71 -3.91
C VAL A 79 -0.41 24.40 -4.64
N GLY A 80 0.47 23.58 -4.07
CA GLY A 80 0.87 22.31 -4.64
C GLY A 80 -0.35 21.44 -4.91
N PHE A 81 -0.18 20.41 -5.73
CA PHE A 81 -1.19 19.38 -5.98
C PHE A 81 -1.99 19.06 -4.72
N ASP A 82 -3.31 18.84 -4.85
CA ASP A 82 -4.21 18.65 -3.71
C ASP A 82 -3.61 17.68 -2.70
N GLN A 83 -3.12 18.22 -1.58
CA GLN A 83 -2.38 17.45 -0.57
C GLN A 83 -3.26 16.37 0.06
N ARG A 84 -4.59 16.48 -0.06
CA ARG A 84 -5.53 15.45 0.38
C ARG A 84 -5.38 14.15 -0.42
N LEU A 85 -4.82 14.22 -1.63
CA LEU A 85 -4.59 13.09 -2.54
C LEU A 85 -3.19 12.51 -2.43
N THR A 86 -2.34 12.98 -1.51
CA THR A 86 -0.96 12.49 -1.35
C THR A 86 -0.76 11.59 -0.13
N ARG A 87 -1.77 11.41 0.74
CA ARG A 87 -1.64 10.52 1.91
C ARG A 87 -1.31 9.09 1.47
N GLY A 88 -0.51 8.39 2.28
CA GLY A 88 -0.12 7.01 2.01
C GLY A 88 0.93 6.82 0.90
N LYS A 89 1.33 7.89 0.19
CA LYS A 89 2.34 7.85 -0.87
C LYS A 89 3.69 8.32 -0.36
N LYS A 90 4.77 7.69 -0.84
CA LYS A 90 6.13 8.24 -0.77
C LYS A 90 6.27 9.32 -1.84
N ARG A 91 6.96 10.40 -1.54
CA ARG A 91 7.11 11.54 -2.45
C ARG A 91 8.58 11.74 -2.78
N ILE A 92 8.89 11.92 -4.05
CA ILE A 92 10.22 12.25 -4.53
C ILE A 92 10.12 13.40 -5.53
N THR A 93 11.16 14.24 -5.55
CA THR A 93 11.25 15.35 -6.49
C THR A 93 12.22 14.98 -7.60
N VAL A 94 11.75 15.02 -8.85
CA VAL A 94 12.56 14.70 -10.04
C VAL A 94 12.24 15.72 -11.13
N ASP A 95 13.26 16.40 -11.64
CA ASP A 95 13.12 17.25 -12.82
C ASP A 95 13.10 16.40 -14.10
N LEU A 96 11.90 16.10 -14.61
CA LEU A 96 11.71 15.31 -15.84
C LEU A 96 12.17 16.03 -17.11
N LYS A 97 12.53 17.32 -17.05
CA LYS A 97 13.10 18.05 -18.18
C LYS A 97 14.63 17.99 -18.24
N SER A 98 15.27 17.56 -17.16
CA SER A 98 16.72 17.33 -17.12
C SER A 98 17.11 16.06 -17.89
N GLU A 99 18.39 15.93 -18.24
CA GLU A 99 18.91 14.70 -18.87
C GLU A 99 18.80 13.46 -17.95
N GLU A 100 18.90 13.67 -16.64
CA GLU A 100 18.94 12.60 -15.63
C GLU A 100 17.56 12.21 -15.09
N GLY A 101 16.59 13.13 -15.06
CA GLY A 101 15.27 12.87 -14.49
C GLY A 101 14.53 11.69 -15.12
N PRO A 102 14.38 11.65 -16.46
CA PRO A 102 13.81 10.49 -17.14
C PRO A 102 14.62 9.21 -16.94
N LYS A 103 15.95 9.28 -16.85
CA LYS A 103 16.79 8.10 -16.57
C LYS A 103 16.47 7.52 -15.19
N TYR A 104 16.31 8.38 -14.19
CA TYR A 104 15.92 7.97 -12.84
C TYR A 104 14.54 7.30 -12.83
N VAL A 105 13.54 7.90 -13.48
CA VAL A 105 12.18 7.32 -13.55
C VAL A 105 12.19 5.98 -14.29
N ARG A 106 12.91 5.87 -15.41
CA ARG A 106 13.10 4.58 -16.12
C ARG A 106 13.66 3.52 -15.18
N ASN A 107 14.67 3.86 -14.38
CA ASN A 107 15.31 2.93 -13.46
C ASN A 107 14.33 2.41 -12.39
N ILE A 108 13.54 3.28 -11.76
CA ILE A 108 12.54 2.81 -10.77
C ILE A 108 11.40 2.02 -11.43
N CYS A 109 11.06 2.29 -12.70
CA CYS A 109 10.10 1.49 -13.46
C CYS A 109 10.59 0.07 -13.77
N THR A 110 11.89 -0.22 -13.70
CA THR A 110 12.40 -1.60 -13.92
C THR A 110 11.93 -2.59 -12.85
N VAL A 111 11.54 -2.09 -11.68
CA VAL A 111 11.08 -2.88 -10.53
C VAL A 111 9.67 -2.51 -10.07
N ALA A 112 8.99 -1.62 -10.80
CA ALA A 112 7.61 -1.25 -10.52
C ALA A 112 6.62 -2.18 -11.22
N ASP A 113 5.43 -2.34 -10.65
CA ASP A 113 4.35 -3.10 -11.25
C ASP A 113 3.44 -2.19 -12.08
N VAL A 114 3.29 -0.93 -11.67
CA VAL A 114 2.40 0.04 -12.33
C VAL A 114 3.08 1.39 -12.49
N LEU A 115 2.91 2.01 -13.67
CA LEU A 115 3.18 3.43 -13.92
C LEU A 115 1.86 4.15 -14.21
N LEU A 116 1.55 5.20 -13.45
CA LEU A 116 0.43 6.10 -13.71
C LEU A 116 0.92 7.31 -14.52
N ASP A 117 0.46 7.43 -15.77
CA ASP A 117 0.75 8.53 -16.71
C ASP A 117 -0.46 9.48 -16.78
N PRO A 118 -0.40 10.68 -16.15
CA PRO A 118 -1.49 11.65 -16.18
C PRO A 118 -1.46 12.57 -17.41
N PHE A 119 -0.46 12.42 -18.29
CA PHE A 119 -0.18 13.42 -19.32
C PHE A 119 -1.02 13.20 -20.57
N ARG A 120 -1.14 14.26 -21.39
CA ARG A 120 -1.75 14.14 -22.72
C ARG A 120 -0.94 13.16 -23.59
N PRO A 121 -1.59 12.53 -24.59
CA PRO A 121 -0.89 11.67 -25.54
C PRO A 121 0.35 12.35 -26.14
N GLY A 122 1.46 11.62 -26.18
CA GLY A 122 2.75 12.10 -26.72
C GLY A 122 3.64 12.85 -25.73
N VAL A 123 3.16 13.26 -24.55
CA VAL A 123 3.99 13.98 -23.57
C VAL A 123 4.99 13.05 -22.90
N LEU A 124 4.54 11.87 -22.46
CA LEU A 124 5.39 10.89 -21.79
C LEU A 124 6.55 10.45 -22.70
N GLU A 125 6.25 10.25 -23.99
CA GLU A 125 7.21 9.91 -25.04
C GLU A 125 8.24 11.04 -25.24
N LYS A 126 7.80 12.30 -25.29
CA LYS A 126 8.69 13.48 -25.38
C LYS A 126 9.61 13.64 -24.16
N LEU A 127 9.18 13.16 -23.00
CA LEU A 127 9.99 13.10 -21.78
C LEU A 127 10.97 11.91 -21.79
N GLY A 128 10.99 11.09 -22.85
CA GLY A 128 11.87 9.91 -22.94
C GLY A 128 11.39 8.72 -22.10
N LEU A 129 10.11 8.72 -21.69
CA LEU A 129 9.46 7.67 -20.91
C LEU A 129 8.48 6.86 -21.76
N ASP A 130 8.84 6.60 -23.02
CA ASP A 130 8.00 5.85 -23.97
C ASP A 130 7.54 4.50 -23.36
N PRO A 131 6.22 4.24 -23.28
CA PRO A 131 5.68 2.99 -22.73
C PRO A 131 6.25 1.73 -23.38
N VAL A 132 6.49 1.73 -24.69
CA VAL A 132 7.03 0.58 -25.42
C VAL A 132 8.45 0.28 -24.94
N GLU A 133 9.28 1.31 -24.76
CA GLU A 133 10.64 1.14 -24.25
C GLU A 133 10.65 0.71 -22.78
N LEU A 134 9.78 1.28 -21.95
CA LEU A 134 9.64 0.87 -20.55
C LEU A 134 9.27 -0.62 -20.42
N ILE A 135 8.31 -1.10 -21.22
CA ILE A 135 7.85 -2.49 -21.20
C ILE A 135 8.93 -3.47 -21.70
N LYS A 136 9.82 -3.04 -22.61
CA LYS A 136 10.98 -3.86 -23.01
C LYS A 136 11.92 -4.15 -21.84
N HIS A 137 12.11 -3.18 -20.96
CA HIS A 137 12.97 -3.32 -19.77
C HIS A 137 12.25 -3.97 -18.59
N ASN A 138 10.92 -3.87 -18.53
CA ASN A 138 10.10 -4.56 -17.55
C ASN A 138 8.80 -5.06 -18.19
N ARG A 139 8.79 -6.34 -18.58
CA ARG A 139 7.64 -6.97 -19.26
C ARG A 139 6.40 -7.11 -18.37
N GLY A 140 6.54 -6.97 -17.05
CA GLY A 140 5.43 -7.01 -16.11
C GLY A 140 4.80 -5.63 -15.84
N LEU A 141 5.41 -4.55 -16.34
CA LEU A 141 4.96 -3.20 -16.08
C LEU A 141 3.61 -2.92 -16.75
N ILE A 142 2.65 -2.46 -15.95
CA ILE A 142 1.36 -1.93 -16.42
C ILE A 142 1.49 -0.41 -16.53
N VAL A 143 1.34 0.14 -17.74
CA VAL A 143 1.30 1.59 -17.95
C VAL A 143 -0.16 2.04 -18.07
N ALA A 144 -0.68 2.68 -17.02
CA ALA A 144 -2.04 3.22 -17.00
C ALA A 144 -2.02 4.70 -17.42
N ARG A 145 -2.50 4.99 -18.62
CA ARG A 145 -2.62 6.35 -19.14
C ARG A 145 -3.98 6.94 -18.76
N ILE A 146 -3.96 8.03 -18.01
CA ILE A 146 -5.15 8.68 -17.44
C ILE A 146 -5.23 10.09 -18.04
N THR A 147 -5.82 10.18 -19.23
CA THR A 147 -5.84 11.41 -20.03
C THR A 147 -7.23 12.04 -20.05
N GLY A 148 -7.32 13.35 -19.88
CA GLY A 148 -8.56 14.10 -20.17
C GLY A 148 -8.78 14.25 -21.68
N SER A 149 -10.02 14.57 -22.07
CA SER A 149 -10.40 14.98 -23.44
C SER A 149 -9.83 16.35 -23.80
#